data_AF-Q83A41-F1
#
_entry.id   AF-Q83A41-F1
#
_cell.length_a   1.000
_cell.length_b   1.000
_cell.length_c   1.000
_cell.angle_alpha   90.00
_cell.angle_beta   90.00
_cell.angle_gamma   90.00
#
_symmetry.space_group_name_H-M   'P 1'
#
loop_
_entity.id
_entity.type
_entity.pdbx_description
1 polymer ?
#
loop_
_entity_poly.entity_id
_entity_poly.type
_entity_poly.pdbx_seq_one_letter_code
_entity_poly.pdbx_strand_id
1 'polypeptide(L)'
;MKTQCARFLLLACVLVPILSASAASMPRTKQLILAKRCDTLDCVRDRIDLIDQKIVLLIKDRLMYVQRAAELKKGKKSIHDQVREDKILASVSQQAEKAGYSGEIVKAVFKTILHQSNNYEKRFHHYQSQKLNTRK
;
A
#
# COMPACT_ATOMS: atom_id res chain seq x y z
N MET A 1 58.67 10.92 -31.41
CA MET A 1 59.56 11.28 -30.28
C MET A 1 58.83 12.31 -29.42
N LYS A 2 58.60 11.97 -28.14
CA LYS A 2 58.45 12.79 -26.91
C LYS A 2 57.82 14.20 -27.09
N THR A 3 56.73 14.58 -26.41
CA THR A 3 56.67 14.74 -24.95
C THR A 3 55.25 14.84 -24.40
N GLN A 4 55.14 14.44 -23.14
CA GLN A 4 53.99 14.33 -22.25
C GLN A 4 53.85 15.63 -21.44
N CYS A 5 52.63 16.04 -21.05
CA CYS A 5 52.44 16.79 -19.81
C CYS A 5 50.99 16.69 -19.33
N ALA A 6 50.77 15.86 -18.30
CA ALA A 6 49.55 15.80 -17.52
C ALA A 6 49.46 16.99 -16.56
N ARG A 7 48.26 17.49 -16.25
CA ARG A 7 47.92 18.15 -14.97
C ARG A 7 46.43 18.54 -14.85
N PHE A 8 45.96 18.51 -13.60
CA PHE A 8 44.66 18.94 -13.04
C PHE A 8 43.49 17.96 -13.24
N LEU A 9 43.21 17.01 -12.33
CA LEU A 9 42.83 17.17 -10.91
C LEU A 9 41.58 18.05 -10.74
N LEU A 10 40.41 17.42 -10.62
CA LEU A 10 39.28 17.93 -9.85
C LEU A 10 38.40 16.75 -9.40
N LEU A 11 38.64 16.35 -8.15
CA LEU A 11 37.69 15.67 -7.29
C LEU A 11 36.43 16.55 -7.14
N ALA A 12 35.26 15.99 -7.43
CA ALA A 12 33.98 16.39 -6.85
C ALA A 12 33.16 15.11 -6.71
N CYS A 13 33.28 14.37 -5.60
CA CYS A 13 32.50 14.61 -4.40
C CYS A 13 31.00 14.84 -4.71
N VAL A 14 30.33 13.82 -5.24
CA VAL A 14 28.87 13.71 -5.11
C VAL A 14 28.58 12.56 -4.16
N LEU A 15 28.96 12.77 -2.90
CA LEU A 15 28.32 12.11 -1.77
C LEU A 15 26.87 12.58 -1.79
N VAL A 16 26.00 11.82 -2.46
CA VAL A 16 24.56 11.92 -2.23
C VAL A 16 24.36 11.49 -0.78
N PRO A 17 23.99 12.40 0.15
CA PRO A 17 23.53 11.93 1.44
C PRO A 17 22.23 11.23 1.15
N ILE A 18 22.22 9.91 1.36
CA ILE A 18 20.98 9.14 1.48
C ILE A 18 20.25 9.80 2.65
N LEU A 19 19.33 10.71 2.31
CA LEU A 19 18.39 11.28 3.24
C LEU A 19 17.56 10.10 3.72
N SER A 20 17.94 9.54 4.87
CA SER A 20 17.14 8.56 5.57
C SER A 20 15.81 9.24 5.84
N ALA A 21 14.79 8.77 5.11
CA ALA A 21 13.42 9.17 5.33
C ALA A 21 13.12 8.94 6.81
N SER A 22 13.00 10.05 7.55
CA SER A 22 12.54 10.05 8.92
C SER A 22 11.24 9.26 8.95
N ALA A 23 11.26 8.16 9.71
CA ALA A 23 10.09 7.37 10.01
C ALA A 23 9.13 8.26 10.79
N ALA A 24 8.21 8.93 10.09
CA ALA A 24 7.15 9.70 10.69
C ALA A 24 6.35 8.77 11.62
N SER A 25 6.61 8.92 12.92
CA SER A 25 5.91 8.26 14.00
C SER A 25 4.48 8.82 14.04
N MET A 26 3.52 8.03 13.60
CA MET A 26 2.10 8.33 13.81
C MET A 26 1.85 8.45 15.34
N PRO A 27 1.07 9.43 15.83
CA PRO A 27 0.99 9.75 17.25
C PRO A 27 0.17 8.69 18.00
N ARG A 28 0.86 7.62 18.42
CA ARG A 28 0.33 6.46 19.16
C ARG A 28 -0.49 6.86 20.39
N THR A 29 -0.17 8.01 21.00
CA THR A 29 -0.78 8.53 22.21
C THR A 29 -2.24 8.95 22.02
N LYS A 30 -2.64 9.44 20.83
CA LYS A 30 -3.99 10.02 20.64
C LYS A 30 -5.09 8.95 20.56
N GLN A 31 -4.85 7.84 19.85
CA GLN A 31 -5.84 6.76 19.71
C GLN A 31 -6.08 6.01 21.03
N LEU A 32 -5.00 5.68 21.77
CA LEU A 32 -5.11 4.94 23.03
C LEU A 32 -5.84 5.74 24.12
N ILE A 33 -5.62 7.06 24.17
CA ILE A 33 -6.34 7.97 25.07
C ILE A 33 -7.84 8.00 24.74
N LEU A 34 -8.23 7.88 23.48
CA LEU A 34 -9.63 7.93 23.07
C LEU A 34 -10.41 6.67 23.50
N ALA A 35 -9.80 5.50 23.35
CA ALA A 35 -10.43 4.24 23.76
C ALA A 35 -10.66 4.17 25.27
N LYS A 36 -9.69 4.64 26.08
CA LYS A 36 -9.78 4.69 27.54
C LYS A 36 -10.84 5.66 28.09
N ARG A 37 -11.44 6.50 27.25
CA ARG A 37 -12.51 7.44 27.63
C ARG A 37 -13.92 6.87 27.44
N CYS A 38 -14.05 5.66 26.89
CA CYS A 38 -15.33 4.98 26.82
C CYS A 38 -15.54 4.15 28.08
N ASP A 39 -16.47 4.59 28.93
CA ASP A 39 -16.80 3.93 30.20
C ASP A 39 -17.91 2.89 30.06
N THR A 40 -18.53 2.77 28.88
CA THR A 40 -19.60 1.81 28.58
C THR A 40 -19.30 1.01 27.33
N LEU A 41 -19.88 -0.20 27.26
CA LEU A 41 -19.76 -1.06 26.08
C LEU A 41 -20.38 -0.42 24.83
N ASP A 42 -21.47 0.33 24.99
CA ASP A 42 -22.12 1.02 23.87
C ASP A 42 -21.24 2.14 23.31
N CYS A 43 -20.55 2.91 24.18
CA CYS A 43 -19.55 3.87 23.70
C CYS A 43 -18.47 3.19 22.86
N VAL A 44 -17.96 2.03 23.30
CA VAL A 44 -16.93 1.29 22.56
C VAL A 44 -17.46 0.84 21.19
N ARG A 45 -18.69 0.30 21.14
CA ARG A 45 -19.35 -0.13 19.89
C ARG A 45 -19.52 1.03 18.93
N ASP A 46 -20.05 2.16 19.38
CA ASP A 46 -20.20 3.36 18.55
C ASP A 46 -18.87 3.82 17.95
N ARG A 47 -17.77 3.73 18.72
CA ARG A 47 -16.43 4.07 18.21
C ARG A 47 -15.92 3.07 17.19
N ILE A 48 -16.21 1.78 17.36
CA ILE A 48 -15.88 0.73 16.38
C ILE A 48 -16.67 0.94 15.10
N ASP A 49 -17.98 1.20 15.18
CA ASP A 49 -18.84 1.43 14.02
C ASP A 49 -18.34 2.62 13.19
N LEU A 50 -17.89 3.69 13.85
CA LEU A 50 -17.27 4.84 13.16
C LEU A 50 -15.93 4.50 12.49
N ILE A 51 -15.17 3.55 13.02
CA ILE A 51 -13.95 3.05 12.38
C ILE A 51 -14.32 2.18 11.17
N ASP A 52 -15.29 1.30 11.32
CA ASP A 52 -15.73 0.38 10.28
C ASP A 52 -16.31 1.13 9.08
N GLN A 53 -17.09 2.19 9.31
CA GLN A 53 -17.57 3.10 8.26
C GLN A 53 -16.39 3.67 7.44
N LYS A 54 -15.30 4.08 8.11
CA LYS A 54 -14.10 4.59 7.43
C LYS A 54 -13.38 3.50 6.66
N ILE A 55 -13.28 2.30 7.22
CA ILE A 55 -12.65 1.14 6.55
C ILE A 55 -13.42 0.82 5.26
N VAL A 56 -14.76 0.80 5.29
CA VAL A 56 -15.59 0.55 4.10
C VAL A 56 -15.32 1.57 3.00
N LEU A 57 -15.24 2.86 3.34
CA LEU A 57 -14.93 3.91 2.37
C LEU A 57 -13.50 3.76 1.80
N LEU A 58 -12.51 3.44 2.64
CA LEU A 58 -11.14 3.20 2.18
C LEU A 58 -11.03 1.98 1.27
N ILE A 59 -11.80 0.91 1.54
CA ILE A 59 -11.86 -0.26 0.66
C ILE A 59 -12.44 0.13 -0.70
N LYS A 60 -13.52 0.93 -0.74
CA LYS A 60 -14.10 1.43 -1.98
C LYS A 60 -13.06 2.21 -2.79
N ASP A 61 -12.39 3.18 -2.19
CA ASP A 61 -11.38 3.99 -2.88
C ASP A 61 -10.25 3.12 -3.43
N ARG A 62 -9.78 2.16 -2.63
CA ARG A 62 -8.76 1.20 -3.05
C ARG A 62 -9.22 0.38 -4.26
N LEU A 63 -10.47 -0.09 -4.29
CA LEU A 63 -11.02 -0.85 -5.42
C LEU A 63 -11.16 0.00 -6.69
N MET A 64 -11.40 1.31 -6.58
CA MET A 64 -11.38 2.21 -7.74
C MET A 64 -9.99 2.27 -8.39
N TYR A 65 -8.91 2.30 -7.60
CA TYR A 65 -7.55 2.21 -8.13
C TYR A 65 -7.23 0.84 -8.73
N VAL A 66 -7.74 -0.25 -8.13
CA VAL A 66 -7.62 -1.60 -8.71
C VAL A 66 -8.30 -1.67 -10.07
N GLN A 67 -9.51 -1.10 -10.20
CA GLN A 67 -10.20 -1.01 -11.47
C GLN A 67 -9.37 -0.25 -12.51
N ARG A 68 -8.82 0.91 -12.12
CA ARG A 68 -7.97 1.69 -13.01
C ARG A 68 -6.72 0.93 -13.44
N ALA A 69 -6.10 0.18 -12.53
CA ALA A 69 -4.97 -0.69 -12.85
C ALA A 69 -5.38 -1.79 -13.85
N ALA A 70 -6.52 -2.44 -13.65
CA ALA A 70 -7.06 -3.44 -14.56
C ALA A 70 -7.23 -2.90 -15.99
N GLU A 71 -7.76 -1.68 -16.13
CA GLU A 71 -7.88 -1.01 -17.43
C GLU A 71 -6.52 -0.82 -18.13
N LEU A 72 -5.48 -0.45 -17.37
CA LEU A 72 -4.12 -0.22 -17.86
C LEU A 72 -3.37 -1.53 -18.19
N LYS A 73 -3.70 -2.64 -17.51
CA LYS A 73 -3.05 -3.95 -17.69
C LYS A 73 -3.48 -4.69 -18.96
N LYS A 74 -4.50 -4.21 -19.69
CA LYS A 74 -5.01 -4.87 -20.91
C LYS A 74 -3.86 -5.28 -21.85
N GLY A 75 -3.64 -6.60 -21.98
CA GLY A 75 -2.68 -7.20 -22.91
C GLY A 75 -1.32 -7.63 -22.34
N LYS A 76 -1.06 -7.51 -21.02
CA LYS A 76 0.22 -7.92 -20.41
C LYS A 76 0.06 -9.11 -19.45
N LYS A 77 0.86 -10.18 -19.62
CA LYS A 77 0.96 -11.30 -18.64
C LYS A 77 1.67 -10.81 -17.37
N SER A 78 1.11 -11.12 -16.19
CA SER A 78 1.49 -10.48 -14.93
C SER A 78 2.29 -11.40 -13.99
N ILE A 79 3.60 -11.50 -14.23
CA ILE A 79 4.56 -11.94 -13.18
C ILE A 79 4.79 -10.79 -12.17
N HIS A 80 4.49 -9.56 -12.57
CA HIS A 80 4.76 -8.36 -11.79
C HIS A 80 3.85 -8.18 -10.55
N ASP A 81 2.64 -8.75 -10.55
CA ASP A 81 1.71 -8.59 -9.43
C ASP A 81 2.17 -9.34 -8.17
N GLN A 82 2.77 -10.53 -8.29
CA GLN A 82 3.24 -11.28 -7.10
C GLN A 82 4.32 -10.50 -6.33
N VAL A 83 5.30 -9.94 -7.04
CA VAL A 83 6.35 -9.09 -6.45
C VAL A 83 5.75 -7.87 -5.75
N ARG A 84 4.69 -7.30 -6.33
CA ARG A 84 3.99 -6.17 -5.73
C ARG A 84 3.24 -6.58 -4.46
N GLU A 85 2.55 -7.72 -4.46
CA GLU A 85 1.83 -8.25 -3.30
C GLU A 85 2.76 -8.53 -2.13
N ASP A 86 3.88 -9.20 -2.36
CA ASP A 86 4.87 -9.50 -1.33
C ASP A 86 5.40 -8.21 -0.67
N LYS A 87 5.66 -7.18 -1.50
CA LYS A 87 6.07 -5.85 -1.02
C LYS A 87 4.98 -5.17 -0.18
N ILE A 88 3.70 -5.33 -0.53
CA ILE A 88 2.58 -4.79 0.27
C ILE A 88 2.58 -5.48 1.64
N LEU A 89 2.62 -6.82 1.66
CA LEU A 89 2.55 -7.61 2.89
C LEU A 89 3.70 -7.31 3.85
N ALA A 90 4.93 -7.20 3.34
CA ALA A 90 6.09 -6.81 4.14
C ALA A 90 5.93 -5.39 4.70
N SER A 91 5.48 -4.45 3.87
CA SER A 91 5.32 -3.05 4.28
C SER A 91 4.26 -2.87 5.37
N VAL A 92 3.09 -3.52 5.25
CA VAL A 92 2.02 -3.38 6.24
C VAL A 92 2.35 -4.09 7.56
N SER A 93 3.07 -5.22 7.51
CA SER A 93 3.59 -5.88 8.70
C SER A 93 4.54 -4.97 9.46
N GLN A 94 5.52 -4.38 8.77
CA GLN A 94 6.48 -3.46 9.37
C GLN A 94 5.81 -2.20 9.94
N GLN A 95 4.79 -1.67 9.25
CA GLN A 95 4.02 -0.52 9.75
C GLN A 95 3.26 -0.85 11.03
N ALA A 96 2.66 -2.04 11.11
CA ALA A 96 1.95 -2.50 12.29
C ALA A 96 2.91 -2.69 13.48
N GLU A 97 4.06 -3.31 13.26
CA GLU A 97 5.11 -3.48 14.27
C GLU A 97 5.63 -2.13 14.77
N LYS A 98 5.90 -1.19 13.85
CA LYS A 98 6.26 0.20 14.18
C LYS A 98 5.17 0.94 14.93
N ALA A 99 3.91 0.52 14.83
CA ALA A 99 2.79 1.06 15.59
C ALA A 99 2.55 0.32 16.92
N GLY A 100 3.30 -0.76 17.20
CA GLY A 100 3.17 -1.57 18.41
C GLY A 100 2.07 -2.63 18.35
N TYR A 101 1.63 -3.01 17.15
CA TYR A 101 0.67 -4.07 16.91
C TYR A 101 1.32 -5.27 16.24
N SER A 102 0.68 -6.43 16.32
CA SER A 102 1.16 -7.64 15.65
C SER A 102 1.15 -7.47 14.13
N GLY A 103 2.33 -7.54 13.52
CA GLY A 103 2.50 -7.53 12.07
C GLY A 103 1.74 -8.67 11.38
N GLU A 104 1.69 -9.84 12.01
CA GLU A 104 1.00 -11.02 11.48
C GLU A 104 -0.52 -10.83 11.40
N ILE A 105 -1.14 -10.17 12.39
CA ILE A 105 -2.59 -9.85 12.34
C ILE A 105 -2.89 -8.95 11.15
N VAL A 106 -2.14 -7.86 10.98
CA VAL A 106 -2.35 -6.91 9.88
C VAL A 106 -2.09 -7.57 8.53
N LYS A 107 -1.02 -8.37 8.42
CA LYS A 107 -0.68 -9.14 7.22
C LYS A 107 -1.79 -10.11 6.83
N ALA A 108 -2.42 -10.80 7.78
CA ALA A 108 -3.55 -11.70 7.51
C ALA A 108 -4.75 -10.95 6.90
N VAL A 109 -5.11 -9.79 7.45
CA VAL A 109 -6.17 -8.93 6.88
C VAL A 109 -5.81 -8.49 5.46
N PHE A 110 -4.57 -8.05 5.25
CA PHE A 110 -4.14 -7.58 3.93
C PHE A 110 -4.07 -8.70 2.87
N LYS A 111 -3.75 -9.94 3.24
CA LYS A 111 -3.87 -11.09 2.33
C LYS A 111 -5.29 -11.23 1.79
N THR A 112 -6.29 -11.10 2.67
CA THR A 112 -7.71 -11.14 2.27
C THR A 112 -8.07 -9.96 1.36
N ILE A 113 -7.62 -8.75 1.69
CA ILE A 113 -7.86 -7.56 0.84
C ILE A 113 -7.27 -7.78 -0.56
N LEU A 114 -6.03 -8.26 -0.66
CA LEU A 114 -5.36 -8.52 -1.93
C LEU A 114 -6.10 -9.59 -2.74
N HIS A 115 -6.44 -10.72 -2.10
CA HIS A 115 -7.21 -11.79 -2.72
C HIS A 115 -8.54 -11.28 -3.31
N GLN A 116 -9.30 -10.51 -2.53
CA GLN A 116 -10.58 -9.96 -3.00
C GLN A 116 -10.40 -8.90 -4.09
N SER A 117 -9.30 -8.16 -4.08
CA SER A 117 -8.98 -7.19 -5.13
C SER A 117 -8.68 -7.88 -6.46
N ASN A 118 -7.92 -8.98 -6.42
CA ASN A 118 -7.66 -9.79 -7.61
C ASN A 118 -8.94 -10.39 -8.17
N ASN A 119 -9.84 -10.86 -7.30
CA ASN A 119 -11.16 -11.33 -7.72
C ASN A 119 -12.00 -10.21 -8.35
N TYR A 120 -11.97 -9.01 -7.78
CA TYR A 120 -12.63 -7.83 -8.34
C TYR A 120 -12.07 -7.47 -9.73
N GLU A 121 -10.75 -7.45 -9.89
CA GLU A 121 -10.07 -7.24 -11.17
C GLU A 121 -10.51 -8.26 -12.23
N LYS A 122 -10.52 -9.56 -11.89
CA LYS A 122 -10.97 -10.64 -12.79
C LYS A 122 -12.41 -10.45 -13.25
N ARG A 123 -13.33 -10.13 -12.33
CA ARG A 123 -14.74 -9.87 -12.64
C ARG A 123 -14.91 -8.66 -13.56
N PHE A 124 -14.16 -7.59 -13.31
CA PHE A 124 -14.16 -6.41 -14.15
C PHE A 124 -13.71 -6.73 -15.58
N HIS A 125 -12.63 -7.48 -15.76
CA HIS A 125 -12.17 -7.92 -17.08
C HIS A 125 -13.22 -8.76 -17.82
N HIS A 126 -13.85 -9.71 -17.11
CA HIS A 126 -14.92 -10.53 -17.68
C HIS A 126 -16.13 -9.69 -18.12
N TYR A 127 -16.55 -8.71 -17.32
CA TYR A 127 -17.62 -7.79 -17.70
C TYR A 127 -17.25 -6.96 -18.93
N GLN A 128 -16.02 -6.46 -19.01
CA GLN A 128 -15.55 -5.66 -20.14
C GLN A 128 -15.47 -6.48 -21.45
N SER A 129 -15.07 -7.75 -21.40
CA SER A 129 -15.03 -8.60 -22.59
C SER A 129 -16.44 -8.89 -23.13
N GLN A 130 -17.41 -9.18 -22.26
CA GLN A 130 -18.82 -9.35 -22.65
C GLN A 130 -19.41 -8.08 -23.28
N LYS A 131 -19.14 -6.92 -22.68
CA LYS A 131 -19.62 -5.62 -23.19
C LYS A 131 -19.05 -5.27 -24.56
N LEU A 132 -17.81 -5.69 -24.86
CA LEU A 132 -17.21 -5.52 -26.18
C LEU A 132 -17.82 -6.47 -27.23
N ASN A 133 -18.18 -7.69 -26.83
CA ASN A 133 -18.78 -8.68 -27.72
C ASN A 133 -20.24 -8.37 -28.08
N THR A 134 -21.00 -7.74 -27.18
CA THR A 134 -22.41 -7.35 -27.39
C THR A 134 -22.58 -6.08 -28.22
N ARG A 135 -21.49 -5.38 -28.55
CA ARG A 135 -21.47 -4.16 -29.38
C ARG A 135 -21.04 -4.41 -30.82
N LYS A 136 -20.70 -5.65 -31.17
CA LYS A 136 -20.38 -6.09 -32.53
C LYS A 136 -21.59 -6.78 -33.12
#